data_AF-A0A6M8BBE6-F1
#
_entry.id   AF-A0A6M8BBE6-F1
#
_cell.length_a   1.000
_cell.length_b   1.000
_cell.length_c   1.000
_cell.angle_alpha   90.00
_cell.angle_beta   90.00
_cell.angle_gamma   90.00
#
_symmetry.space_group_name_H-M   'P 1'
#
loop_
_entity.id
_entity.type
_entity.pdbx_description
1 polymer ?
#
loop_
_entity_poly.entity_id
_entity_poly.type
_entity_poly.pdbx_seq_one_letter_code
_entity_poly.pdbx_strand_id
1 'polypeptide(L)'
;MLEPIIYLALFGLAGWAIAQLVRWLATGRRPRSLHGKPAGGVKPVLEKRLVRLLNGDRAAAHRLVESVQQRYPDRPTAWCWEKAIFDLERDRFR
;
A
#
# COMPACT_ATOMS: atom_id res chain seq x y z
N MET A 1 -12.04 24.53 -37.72
CA MET A 1 -12.37 25.22 -36.46
C MET A 1 -13.11 24.23 -35.58
N LEU A 2 -12.61 24.01 -34.35
CA LEU A 2 -13.04 23.09 -33.28
C LEU A 2 -12.54 21.64 -33.39
N GLU A 3 -11.77 21.03 -32.49
CA GLU A 3 -10.80 21.43 -31.45
C GLU A 3 -10.02 20.11 -31.13
N PRO A 4 -8.68 20.05 -31.20
CA PRO A 4 -7.88 18.84 -30.91
C PRO A 4 -7.70 18.54 -29.41
N ILE A 5 -8.70 18.88 -28.57
CA ILE A 5 -8.58 18.83 -27.10
C ILE A 5 -8.89 17.44 -26.52
N ILE A 6 -9.62 16.59 -27.26
CA ILE A 6 -10.09 15.28 -26.73
C ILE A 6 -8.93 14.27 -26.53
N TYR A 7 -7.85 14.38 -27.29
CA TYR A 7 -6.74 13.41 -27.23
C TYR A 7 -5.84 13.54 -25.99
N LEU A 8 -5.87 14.67 -25.28
CA LEU A 8 -5.05 14.89 -24.08
C LEU A 8 -5.68 14.32 -22.79
N ALA A 9 -6.93 13.87 -22.83
CA ALA A 9 -7.58 13.21 -21.70
C ALA A 9 -7.47 11.66 -21.73
N LEU A 10 -6.96 11.08 -22.82
CA LEU A 10 -6.87 9.62 -22.98
C LEU A 10 -5.56 9.00 -22.47
N PHE A 11 -4.55 9.80 -22.16
CA PHE A 11 -3.27 9.31 -21.61
C PHE A 11 -3.24 9.18 -20.07
N GLY A 12 -4.39 9.16 -19.40
CA GLY A 12 -4.51 8.97 -17.94
C GLY A 12 -4.90 7.55 -17.49
N LEU A 13 -5.46 6.71 -18.37
CA LEU A 13 -6.11 5.46 -17.96
C LEU A 13 -5.29 4.19 -18.24
N ALA A 14 -4.41 4.18 -19.24
CA ALA A 14 -3.57 3.00 -19.53
C ALA A 14 -2.50 2.79 -18.45
N GLY A 15 -1.87 3.87 -17.96
CA GLY A 15 -0.89 3.81 -16.87
C GLY A 15 -1.52 3.43 -15.52
N TRP A 16 -2.74 3.90 -15.25
CA TRP A 16 -3.48 3.58 -14.02
C TRP A 16 -4.00 2.12 -14.02
N ALA A 17 -4.46 1.62 -15.17
CA ALA A 17 -4.91 0.23 -15.32
C ALA A 17 -3.76 -0.78 -15.26
N ILE A 18 -2.61 -0.48 -15.87
CA ILE A 18 -1.40 -1.31 -15.74
C ILE A 18 -0.90 -1.31 -14.29
N ALA A 19 -0.94 -0.17 -13.60
CA ALA A 19 -0.60 -0.10 -12.18
C ALA A 19 -1.58 -0.89 -11.28
N GLN A 20 -2.87 -0.96 -11.64
CA GLN A 20 -3.87 -1.80 -10.95
C GLN A 20 -3.68 -3.29 -11.27
N LEU A 21 -3.31 -3.64 -12.51
CA LEU A 21 -3.09 -5.02 -12.95
C LEU A 21 -1.79 -5.62 -12.38
N VAL A 22 -0.70 -4.86 -12.39
CA VAL A 22 0.56 -5.25 -11.72
C VAL A 22 0.34 -5.38 -10.21
N ARG A 23 -0.51 -4.54 -9.62
CA ARG A 23 -0.91 -4.63 -8.21
C ARG A 23 -1.75 -5.87 -7.92
N TRP A 24 -2.63 -6.28 -8.86
CA TRP A 24 -3.42 -7.52 -8.78
C TRP A 24 -2.55 -8.79 -8.95
N LEU A 25 -1.52 -8.75 -9.79
CA LEU A 25 -0.56 -9.86 -9.95
C LEU A 25 0.42 -9.97 -8.78
N ALA A 26 0.87 -8.83 -8.22
CA ALA A 26 1.75 -8.81 -7.05
C ALA A 26 1.05 -9.28 -5.75
N THR A 27 -0.28 -9.28 -5.70
CA THR A 27 -1.07 -9.83 -4.59
C THR A 27 -1.16 -11.36 -4.56
N GLY A 28 -0.52 -12.07 -5.50
CA GLY A 28 -0.58 -13.53 -5.64
C GLY A 28 0.36 -14.35 -4.75
N ARG A 29 1.43 -13.76 -4.16
CA ARG A 29 2.28 -14.47 -3.19
C ARG A 29 1.91 -14.08 -1.77
N ARG A 30 0.90 -14.77 -1.22
CA ARG A 30 0.60 -14.80 0.21
C ARG A 30 1.77 -15.44 0.97
N PRO A 31 2.61 -14.73 1.76
CA PRO A 31 3.21 -15.38 2.90
C PRO A 31 2.08 -15.76 3.87
N ARG A 32 2.24 -16.91 4.52
CA ARG A 32 1.22 -17.60 5.30
C ARG A 32 0.32 -16.65 6.09
N SER A 33 -0.95 -16.71 5.71
CA SER A 33 -2.10 -16.33 6.50
C SER A 33 -1.90 -16.63 7.98
N LEU A 34 -1.54 -15.61 8.77
CA LEU A 34 -1.75 -15.54 10.22
C LEU A 34 -3.21 -15.13 10.50
N HIS A 35 -4.14 -15.60 9.67
CA HIS A 35 -5.57 -15.37 9.85
C HIS A 35 -6.08 -16.34 10.92
N GLY A 36 -5.95 -15.90 12.17
CA GLY A 36 -6.49 -16.56 13.34
C GLY A 36 -6.16 -15.75 14.60
N LYS A 37 -7.12 -14.91 15.02
CA LYS A 37 -7.12 -14.03 16.21
C LYS A 37 -6.21 -12.78 16.17
N PRO A 38 -6.76 -11.56 16.30
CA PRO A 38 -5.97 -10.40 16.68
C PRO A 38 -5.64 -10.49 18.18
N ALA A 39 -4.67 -11.34 18.55
CA ALA A 39 -3.97 -11.15 19.81
C ALA A 39 -3.19 -9.84 19.69
N GLY A 40 -3.33 -8.92 20.64
CA GLY A 40 -2.83 -7.53 20.61
C GLY A 40 -1.31 -7.33 20.38
N GLY A 41 -0.56 -8.35 19.97
CA GLY A 41 0.88 -8.34 19.70
C GLY A 41 1.30 -8.16 18.23
N VAL A 42 0.42 -8.29 17.23
CA VAL A 42 0.84 -8.12 15.81
C VAL A 42 1.09 -6.66 15.47
N LYS A 43 0.23 -5.74 15.93
CA LYS A 43 0.39 -4.30 15.73
C LYS A 43 1.75 -3.77 16.22
N PRO A 44 2.19 -4.05 17.46
CA PRO A 44 3.48 -3.53 17.94
C PRO A 44 4.70 -4.09 17.20
N VAL A 45 4.62 -5.32 16.63
CA VAL A 45 5.73 -5.86 15.82
C VAL A 45 5.81 -5.18 14.47
N LEU A 46 4.67 -5.04 13.77
CA LEU A 46 4.61 -4.37 12.47
C LEU A 46 4.94 -2.87 12.57
N GLU A 47 4.44 -2.21 13.62
CA GLU A 47 4.75 -0.82 13.91
C GLU A 47 6.24 -0.61 14.12
N LYS A 48 6.90 -1.40 14.99
CA LYS A 48 8.35 -1.30 15.20
C LYS A 48 9.14 -1.51 13.91
N ARG A 49 8.69 -2.42 13.05
CA ARG A 49 9.31 -2.65 11.74
C ARG A 49 9.15 -1.46 10.82
N LEU A 50 7.95 -0.89 10.71
CA LEU A 50 7.69 0.26 9.86
C LEU A 50 8.45 1.50 10.32
N VAL A 51 8.50 1.74 11.64
CA VAL A 51 9.28 2.84 12.24
C VAL A 51 10.77 2.68 11.93
N ARG A 52 11.32 1.47 12.02
CA ARG A 52 12.71 1.20 11.65
C ARG A 52 12.98 1.49 10.16
N LEU A 53 12.03 1.17 9.29
CA LEU A 53 12.09 1.49 7.86
C LEU A 53 11.92 3.00 7.58
N LEU A 54 11.49 3.79 8.55
CA LEU A 54 11.37 5.24 8.45
C LEU A 54 12.39 5.97 9.32
N ASN A 55 13.53 5.33 9.62
CA ASN A 55 14.61 5.89 10.43
C ASN A 55 14.17 6.39 11.82
N GLY A 56 13.13 5.78 12.40
CA GLY A 56 12.59 6.16 13.71
C GLY A 56 11.36 7.08 13.65
N ASP A 57 10.92 7.51 12.47
CA ASP A 57 9.75 8.38 12.35
C ASP A 57 8.43 7.60 12.52
N ARG A 58 7.92 7.63 13.75
CA ARG A 58 6.64 7.04 14.13
C ARG A 58 5.45 7.81 13.55
N ALA A 59 5.54 9.12 13.44
CA ALA A 59 4.44 9.92 12.90
C ALA A 59 4.25 9.67 11.40
N ALA A 60 5.35 9.49 10.65
CA ALA A 60 5.29 9.08 9.25
C ALA A 60 4.73 7.66 9.10
N ALA A 61 5.10 6.74 10.00
CA ALA A 61 4.59 5.35 9.98
C ALA A 61 3.07 5.30 10.10
N HIS A 62 2.48 6.03 11.06
CA HIS A 62 1.03 6.09 11.24
C HIS A 62 0.32 6.77 10.07
N ARG A 63 0.83 7.92 9.60
CA ARG A 63 0.28 8.62 8.43
C ARG A 63 0.24 7.74 7.19
N LEU A 64 1.28 6.93 6.98
CA LEU A 64 1.34 6.00 5.85
C LEU A 64 0.24 4.93 5.97
N VAL A 65 0.07 4.34 7.15
CA VAL A 65 -0.95 3.31 7.38
C VAL A 65 -2.36 3.89 7.26
N GLU A 66 -2.59 5.10 7.76
CA GLU A 66 -3.85 5.82 7.59
C GLU A 66 -4.17 6.04 6.11
N SER A 67 -3.20 6.46 5.31
CA SER A 67 -3.40 6.62 3.86
C SER A 67 -3.78 5.30 3.16
N VAL A 68 -3.20 4.18 3.59
CA VAL A 68 -3.54 2.84 3.08
C VAL A 68 -4.92 2.42 3.55
N GLN A 69 -5.29 2.70 4.80
CA GLN A 69 -6.60 2.37 5.35
C GLN A 69 -7.73 3.17 4.69
N GLN A 70 -7.50 4.45 4.39
CA GLN A 70 -8.44 5.28 3.64
C GLN A 70 -8.65 4.74 2.21
N ARG A 71 -7.59 4.21 1.59
CA ARG A 71 -7.66 3.63 0.25
C ARG A 71 -8.30 2.23 0.22
N TYR A 72 -8.22 1.50 1.33
CA TYR A 72 -8.69 0.13 1.46
C TYR A 72 -9.50 -0.07 2.77
N PRO A 73 -10.69 0.56 2.88
CA PRO A 73 -11.48 0.53 4.11
C PRO A 73 -11.97 -0.88 4.47
N ASP A 74 -12.16 -1.75 3.47
CA ASP A 74 -12.65 -3.12 3.66
C ASP A 74 -11.58 -4.11 4.16
N ARG A 75 -10.35 -3.63 4.39
CA ARG A 75 -9.22 -4.47 4.77
C ARG A 75 -8.91 -4.37 6.27
N PRO A 76 -8.48 -5.46 6.91
CA PRO A 76 -8.06 -5.42 8.30
C PRO A 76 -6.88 -4.47 8.52
N THR A 77 -6.85 -3.77 9.65
CA THR A 77 -5.75 -2.84 9.97
C THR A 77 -4.37 -3.51 9.86
N ALA A 78 -4.23 -4.77 10.29
CA ALA A 78 -2.98 -5.53 10.19
C ALA A 78 -2.49 -5.65 8.73
N TRP A 79 -3.42 -5.86 7.80
CA TRP A 79 -3.12 -5.89 6.37
C TRP A 79 -2.63 -4.52 5.88
N CYS A 80 -3.20 -3.41 6.38
CA CYS A 80 -2.74 -2.07 6.04
C CYS A 80 -1.29 -1.81 6.51
N TRP A 81 -0.93 -2.29 7.70
CA TRP A 81 0.45 -2.23 8.21
C TRP A 81 1.42 -3.03 7.34
N GLU A 82 1.08 -4.29 7.02
CA GLU A 82 1.89 -5.13 6.14
C GLU A 82 2.06 -4.50 4.75
N LYS A 83 0.99 -3.92 4.22
CA LYS A 83 0.99 -3.26 2.93
C LYS A 83 1.90 -2.02 2.92
N ALA A 84 1.82 -1.18 3.96
CA ALA A 84 2.70 -0.03 4.11
C ALA A 84 4.18 -0.42 4.17
N ILE A 85 4.52 -1.49 4.90
CA ILE A 85 5.88 -2.04 4.94
C ILE A 85 6.32 -2.49 3.55
N PHE A 86 5.49 -3.27 2.86
CA PHE A 86 5.80 -3.78 1.53
C PHE A 86 6.02 -2.65 0.52
N ASP A 87 5.18 -1.62 0.55
CA ASP A 87 5.29 -0.48 -0.36
C ASP A 87 6.60 0.31 -0.11
N LEU A 88 6.99 0.53 1.16
CA LEU A 88 8.28 1.16 1.50
C LEU A 88 9.49 0.31 1.11
N GLU A 89 9.44 -0.99 1.37
CA GLU A 89 10.52 -1.90 0.99
C GLU A 89 10.70 -1.88 -0.53
N ARG A 90 9.61 -1.96 -1.28
CA ARG A 90 9.63 -1.90 -2.75
C ARG A 90 10.20 -0.58 -3.27
N ASP A 91 9.82 0.55 -2.67
CA ASP A 91 10.29 1.87 -3.10
C ASP A 91 11.79 2.08 -2.78
N ARG A 92 12.34 1.39 -1.77
CA ARG A 92 13.78 1.38 -1.46
C ARG A 92 14.63 0.50 -2.37
N PHE A 93 14.04 -0.51 -3.00
CA PHE A 93 14.73 -1.42 -3.92
C PHE A 93 14.66 -0.95 -5.39
N ARG A 94 14.28 0.30 -5.63
CA ARG A 94 14.25 0.93 -6.96
C ARG A 94 15.31 2.03 -7.04
#